data_AF-A0A3A4BDF0-F1
#
_entry.id   AF-A0A3A4BDF0-F1
#
_cell.length_a   1.000
_cell.length_b   1.000
_cell.length_c   1.000
_cell.angle_alpha   90.00
_cell.angle_beta   90.00
_cell.angle_gamma   90.00
#
_symmetry.space_group_name_H-M   'P 1'
#
loop_
_entity.id
_entity.type
_entity.pdbx_description
1 polymer ?
#
loop_
_entity_poly.entity_id
_entity_poly.type
_entity_poly.pdbx_seq_one_letter_code
_entity_poly.pdbx_strand_id
1 'polypeptide(L)'
;MSALAAKSAAACPSGAVCLYRGSTAGSGIQRTFWTYGAHNLSNVYGNRLVVNNQHPDKGKHAWADLCWEYGGRDCRVWIPMGGSGVYNFDPIDSILLGLH
;
A
#
# COMPACT_ATOMS: atom_id res chain seq x y z
N MET A 1 22.30 21.69 -13.03
CA MET A 1 22.25 20.35 -13.64
C MET A 1 20.80 19.99 -13.89
N SER A 2 20.47 19.76 -15.17
CA SER A 2 19.40 18.95 -15.80
C SER A 2 18.22 18.44 -14.96
N ALA A 3 17.01 18.21 -15.47
CA ALA A 3 16.26 18.49 -16.68
C ALA A 3 14.87 17.86 -16.41
N LEU A 4 13.79 18.39 -16.97
CA LEU A 4 12.48 17.73 -16.99
C LEU A 4 12.63 16.29 -17.51
N ALA A 5 12.39 15.28 -16.67
CA ALA A 5 12.35 13.90 -17.11
C ALA A 5 11.34 13.12 -16.27
N ALA A 6 10.05 13.33 -16.58
CA ALA A 6 8.91 12.64 -15.99
C ALA A 6 8.78 12.81 -14.47
N LYS A 7 7.54 12.96 -14.00
CA LYS A 7 7.18 12.60 -12.64
C LYS A 7 7.29 11.08 -12.57
N SER A 8 8.51 10.55 -12.56
CA SER A 8 8.83 9.13 -12.44
C SER A 8 7.95 8.62 -11.33
N ALA A 9 6.97 7.77 -11.66
CA ALA A 9 6.30 6.85 -10.75
C ALA A 9 6.80 7.01 -9.32
N ALA A 10 6.16 7.86 -8.50
CA ALA A 10 6.73 8.19 -7.20
C ALA A 10 7.03 6.88 -6.46
N ALA A 11 8.31 6.65 -6.15
CA ALA A 11 8.70 5.46 -5.41
C ALA A 11 8.02 5.52 -4.04
N CYS A 12 7.55 4.38 -3.54
CA CYS A 12 6.89 4.36 -2.25
C CYS A 12 7.89 4.84 -1.18
N PRO A 13 7.59 5.90 -0.41
CA PRO A 13 8.51 6.40 0.60
C PRO A 13 8.86 5.33 1.64
N SER A 14 10.09 5.39 2.16
CA SER A 14 10.50 4.52 3.26
C SER A 14 9.65 4.78 4.50
N GLY A 15 9.16 3.72 5.15
CA GLY A 15 8.28 3.79 6.31
C GLY A 15 6.78 3.75 5.98
N ALA A 16 6.39 3.65 4.70
CA ALA A 16 5.00 3.72 4.28
C ALA A 16 4.50 2.48 3.54
N VAL A 17 3.18 2.36 3.44
CA VAL A 17 2.49 1.50 2.47
C VAL A 17 1.89 2.40 1.39
N CYS A 18 2.07 2.05 0.13
CA CYS A 18 1.56 2.82 -1.00
C CYS A 18 0.61 2.01 -1.86
N LEU A 19 -0.53 2.63 -2.16
CA LEU A 19 -1.50 2.16 -3.15
C LEU A 19 -1.31 2.97 -4.43
N TYR A 20 -0.97 2.31 -5.53
CA TYR A 20 -0.77 2.93 -6.84
C TYR A 20 -2.07 3.02 -7.62
N ARG A 21 -2.19 3.98 -8.55
CA ARG A 21 -3.41 4.21 -9.35
C ARG A 21 -3.76 3.06 -10.30
N GLY A 22 -2.79 2.22 -10.63
CA GLY A 22 -2.95 1.03 -11.45
C GLY A 22 -1.98 -0.07 -11.04
N SER A 23 -1.80 -1.06 -11.92
CA SER A 23 -1.01 -2.28 -11.63
C SER A 23 0.50 -2.11 -11.70
N THR A 24 1.02 -0.92 -12.00
CA THR A 24 2.46 -0.66 -12.13
C THR A 24 2.87 0.58 -11.35
N ALA A 25 4.13 0.64 -10.90
CA ALA A 25 4.65 1.84 -10.25
C ALA A 25 4.51 3.08 -11.16
N GLY A 26 4.69 2.89 -12.48
CA GLY A 26 4.43 3.83 -13.58
C GLY A 26 3.16 4.66 -13.45
N SER A 27 2.10 4.06 -12.91
CA SER A 27 0.78 4.69 -12.75
C SER A 27 0.73 5.82 -11.71
N GLY A 28 1.77 5.95 -10.89
CA GLY A 28 1.84 6.92 -9.79
C GLY A 28 1.05 6.50 -8.57
N ILE A 29 1.43 7.05 -7.41
CA ILE A 29 0.79 6.74 -6.13
C ILE A 29 -0.60 7.39 -6.07
N GLN A 30 -1.61 6.61 -5.66
CA GLN A 30 -2.97 7.07 -5.37
C GLN A 30 -3.10 7.48 -3.90
N ARG A 31 -2.62 6.65 -2.96
CA ARG A 31 -2.66 6.89 -1.51
C ARG A 31 -1.38 6.38 -0.84
N THR A 32 -0.95 7.06 0.20
CA THR A 32 0.20 6.67 1.05
C THR A 32 -0.27 6.59 2.49
N PHE A 33 0.03 5.47 3.14
CA PHE A 33 -0.38 5.18 4.52
C PHE A 33 0.88 5.11 5.40
N TRP A 34 0.87 5.86 6.49
CA TRP A 34 2.02 6.01 7.39
C TRP A 34 1.73 5.49 8.80
N THR A 35 0.49 5.63 9.25
CA THR A 35 0.08 5.25 10.60
C THR A 35 -0.40 3.82 10.62
N TYR A 36 0.03 3.06 11.64
CA TYR A 36 -0.53 1.74 11.93
C TYR A 36 -2.04 1.83 12.24
N GLY A 37 -2.75 0.73 12.00
CA GLY A 37 -4.20 0.66 12.09
C GLY A 37 -4.89 0.61 10.73
N ALA A 38 -6.22 0.54 10.77
CA ALA A 38 -7.05 0.35 9.58
C ALA A 38 -7.32 1.67 8.83
N HIS A 39 -7.23 1.61 7.51
CA HIS A 39 -7.50 2.70 6.59
C HIS A 39 -8.62 2.29 5.63
N ASN A 40 -9.80 2.86 5.84
CA ASN A 40 -10.94 2.63 4.97
C ASN A 40 -10.70 3.24 3.59
N LEU A 41 -11.03 2.48 2.55
CA LEU A 41 -10.91 2.88 1.17
C LEU A 41 -12.27 3.30 0.63
N SER A 42 -12.25 4.26 -0.27
CA SER A 42 -13.41 4.62 -1.05
C SER A 42 -12.97 4.95 -2.46
N ASN A 43 -13.79 4.60 -3.44
CA ASN A 43 -13.53 4.84 -4.87
C ASN A 43 -12.19 4.26 -5.35
N VAL A 44 -11.89 3.02 -4.96
CA VAL A 44 -10.74 2.23 -5.46
C VAL A 44 -11.29 0.95 -6.06
N TYR A 45 -11.01 0.70 -7.34
CA TYR A 45 -11.64 -0.40 -8.10
C TYR A 45 -10.68 -1.02 -9.10
N GLY A 46 -10.84 -2.30 -9.40
CA GLY A 46 -9.97 -3.04 -10.31
C GLY A 46 -8.56 -3.23 -9.78
N ASN A 47 -7.65 -3.62 -10.66
CA ASN A 47 -6.29 -4.00 -10.26
C ASN A 47 -5.45 -2.78 -9.83
N ARG A 48 -4.84 -2.89 -8.65
CA ARG A 48 -3.94 -1.86 -8.09
C ARG A 48 -2.70 -2.52 -7.52
N LEU A 49 -1.55 -1.89 -7.74
CA LEU A 49 -0.30 -2.26 -7.09
C LEU A 49 -0.29 -1.69 -5.66
N VAL A 50 0.02 -2.55 -4.70
CA VAL A 50 0.31 -2.20 -3.31
C VAL A 50 1.78 -2.49 -3.04
N VAL A 51 2.47 -1.54 -2.41
CA VAL A 51 3.86 -1.70 -1.98
C VAL A 51 3.95 -1.43 -0.49
N ASN A 52 4.43 -2.41 0.26
CA ASN A 52 4.77 -2.24 1.66
C ASN A 52 6.27 -1.90 1.78
N ASN A 53 6.57 -0.62 1.95
CA ASN A 53 7.94 -0.14 2.17
C ASN A 53 8.15 0.32 3.63
N GLN A 54 7.48 -0.33 4.59
CA GLN A 54 7.69 -0.07 6.00
C GLN A 54 9.07 -0.59 6.45
N HIS A 55 9.73 0.15 7.34
CA HIS A 55 11.02 -0.22 7.94
C HIS A 55 11.00 0.16 9.43
N PRO A 56 10.33 -0.64 10.29
CA PRO A 56 10.31 -0.37 11.71
C PRO A 56 11.69 -0.59 12.36
N ASP A 57 11.85 -0.12 13.60
CA ASP A 57 13.08 -0.30 14.37
C ASP A 57 13.47 -1.78 14.55
N LYS A 58 14.75 -2.03 14.87
CA LYS A 58 15.33 -3.37 14.98
C LYS A 58 14.49 -4.31 15.85
N GLY A 59 14.19 -5.48 15.30
CA GLY A 59 13.47 -6.56 15.98
C GLY A 59 11.95 -6.55 15.78
N LYS A 60 11.41 -5.52 15.09
CA LYS A 60 9.98 -5.43 14.78
C LYS A 60 9.68 -5.87 13.35
N HIS A 61 8.47 -6.37 13.15
CA HIS A 61 7.96 -6.76 11.83
C HIS A 61 6.73 -5.93 11.48
N ALA A 62 6.77 -5.27 10.33
CA ALA A 62 5.63 -4.55 9.78
C ALA A 62 4.97 -5.36 8.66
N TRP A 63 3.67 -5.19 8.51
CA TRP A 63 2.92 -5.80 7.40
C TRP A 63 1.75 -4.90 6.97
N ALA A 64 1.23 -5.19 5.79
CA ALA A 64 0.01 -4.60 5.28
C ALA A 64 -0.98 -5.70 4.94
N ASP A 65 -2.19 -5.60 5.48
CA ASP A 65 -3.29 -6.51 5.19
C ASP A 65 -4.32 -5.84 4.29
N LEU A 66 -4.83 -6.57 3.30
CA LEU A 66 -5.97 -6.15 2.49
C LEU A 66 -7.23 -6.86 2.98
N CYS A 67 -8.26 -6.06 3.23
CA CYS A 67 -9.42 -6.47 4.01
C CYS A 67 -10.71 -6.16 3.24
N TRP A 68 -11.63 -7.12 3.21
CA TRP A 68 -12.90 -7.00 2.47
C TRP A 68 -13.99 -6.26 3.22
N GLU A 69 -13.74 -5.91 4.48
CA GLU A 69 -14.60 -5.01 5.22
C GLU A 69 -13.87 -3.75 5.66
N TYR A 70 -14.65 -2.72 5.97
CA TYR A 70 -14.18 -1.53 6.67
C TYR A 70 -13.63 -1.84 8.06
N GLY A 71 -12.66 -1.05 8.50
CA GLY A 71 -12.07 -1.12 9.83
C GLY A 71 -11.01 -2.22 9.99
N GLY A 72 -10.46 -2.74 8.90
CA GLY A 72 -9.41 -3.77 8.95
C GLY A 72 -9.96 -5.13 9.39
N ARG A 73 -11.13 -5.52 8.88
CA ARG A 73 -11.79 -6.80 9.18
C ARG A 73 -11.90 -7.67 7.94
N ASP A 74 -11.99 -8.99 8.13
CA ASP A 74 -11.96 -9.97 7.04
C ASP A 74 -10.75 -9.76 6.11
N CYS A 75 -9.56 -9.73 6.71
CA CYS A 75 -8.30 -9.57 6.00
C CYS A 75 -7.83 -10.90 5.43
N ARG A 76 -7.61 -10.93 4.12
CA ARG A 76 -7.35 -12.18 3.39
C ARG A 76 -6.03 -12.19 2.63
N VAL A 77 -5.43 -11.02 2.47
CA VAL A 77 -4.14 -10.87 1.82
C VAL A 77 -3.19 -10.22 2.80
N TRP A 78 -2.07 -10.90 3.06
CA TRP A 78 -1.00 -10.40 3.90
C TRP A 78 0.21 -10.05 3.03
N ILE A 79 0.74 -8.83 3.21
CA ILE A 79 1.89 -8.31 2.47
C ILE A 79 3.04 -8.05 3.46
N PRO A 80 4.13 -8.84 3.40
CA PRO A 80 5.27 -8.67 4.31
C PRO A 80 5.94 -7.30 4.13
N MET A 81 6.74 -6.93 5.13
CA MET A 81 7.72 -5.85 5.01
C MET A 81 8.58 -6.00 3.74
N GLY A 82 8.69 -4.93 2.96
CA GLY A 82 9.41 -4.94 1.67
C GLY A 82 8.67 -5.65 0.54
N GLY A 83 7.48 -6.21 0.81
CA GLY A 83 6.65 -6.90 -0.16
C GLY A 83 5.84 -5.97 -1.06
N SER A 84 5.41 -6.50 -2.20
CA SER A 84 4.48 -5.81 -3.09
C SER A 84 3.64 -6.80 -3.88
N GLY A 85 2.49 -6.36 -4.40
CA GLY A 85 1.63 -7.19 -5.23
C GLY A 85 0.53 -6.38 -5.91
N VAL A 86 -0.01 -6.95 -6.99
CA VAL A 86 -1.17 -6.41 -7.70
C VAL A 86 -2.40 -7.18 -7.27
N TYR A 87 -3.42 -6.48 -6.80
CA TYR A 87 -4.66 -7.08 -6.29
C TYR A 87 -5.87 -6.39 -6.89
N ASN A 88 -6.98 -7.12 -7.03
CA ASN A 88 -8.26 -6.51 -7.39
C ASN A 88 -8.86 -5.81 -6.16
N PHE A 89 -9.10 -4.51 -6.26
CA PHE A 89 -9.68 -3.69 -5.20
C PHE A 89 -11.20 -3.60 -5.22
N ASP A 90 -11.88 -4.22 -6.20
CA ASP A 90 -13.35 -4.25 -6.20
C ASP A 90 -13.97 -4.78 -4.88
N PRO A 91 -13.43 -5.86 -4.26
CA PRO A 91 -13.94 -6.32 -2.97
C PRO A 91 -13.22 -5.71 -1.75
N ILE A 92 -12.20 -4.88 -1.93
CA ILE A 92 -11.32 -4.43 -0.82
C ILE A 92 -11.81 -3.07 -0.29
N ASP A 93 -12.36 -3.10 0.92
CA ASP A 93 -12.90 -1.92 1.61
C ASP A 93 -11.88 -1.26 2.56
N SER A 94 -10.83 -1.96 2.98
CA SER A 94 -9.78 -1.34 3.81
C SER A 94 -8.39 -1.98 3.67
N ILE A 95 -7.38 -1.21 4.09
CA ILE A 95 -5.99 -1.66 4.27
C ILE A 95 -5.62 -1.48 5.73
N LEU A 96 -5.12 -2.53 6.38
CA LEU A 96 -4.64 -2.50 7.77
C LEU A 96 -3.12 -2.53 7.79
N LEU A 97 -2.50 -1.52 8.42
CA LEU A 97 -1.06 -1.49 8.65
C LEU A 97 -0.77 -2.04 10.04
N GLY A 98 0.01 -3.12 10.11
CA GLY A 98 0.40 -3.77 11.35
C GLY A 98 1.85 -3.59 11.71
N LEU A 99 2.12 -3.75 13.00
CA LEU A 99 3.45 -3.78 13.60
C LEU A 99 3.43 -4.76 14.77
N HIS A 100 4.40 -5.67 14.84
CA HIS A 100 4.69 -6.48 16.03
C HIS A 100 6.15 -6.32 16.41
#